data_AF-A0A3C1KM36-F1
#
_entry.id   AF-A0A3C1KM36-F1
#
_cell.length_a   1.000
_cell.length_b   1.000
_cell.length_c   1.000
_cell.angle_alpha   90.00
_cell.angle_beta   90.00
_cell.angle_gamma   90.00
#
_symmetry.space_group_name_H-M   'P 1'
#
loop_
_entity.id
_entity.type
_entity.pdbx_description
1 polymer ?
#
loop_
_entity_poly.entity_id
_entity_poly.type
_entity_poly.pdbx_seq_one_letter_code
_entity_poly.pdbx_strand_id
1 'polypeptide(L)'
;MLWLKAFHLIFMVCWFAGLFYLPRILVYFAASPDAATRAQLAVMARKLYRFVTPFMVLTVAFGLALIGTNPGYYLASAWLWLKLAGVVCLILYHLQCGRYVREANAD
;
A
#
# COMPACT_ATOMS: atom_id res chain seq x y z
N MET A 1 14.01 12.52 17.06
CA MET A 1 12.72 12.74 16.35
C MET A 1 11.82 11.52 16.49
N LEU A 2 11.17 11.37 17.64
CA LEU A 2 10.25 10.24 17.91
C LEU A 2 8.94 10.36 17.14
N TRP A 3 8.45 11.59 16.96
CA TRP A 3 7.22 11.89 16.23
C TRP A 3 7.27 11.46 14.76
N LEU A 4 8.38 11.71 14.05
CA LEU A 4 8.60 11.25 12.67
C LEU A 4 8.53 9.72 12.55
N LYS A 5 9.17 9.01 13.49
CA LYS A 5 9.11 7.55 13.56
C LYS A 5 7.69 7.06 13.85
N ALA A 6 6.99 7.72 14.77
CA ALA A 6 5.61 7.40 15.11
C ALA A 6 4.68 7.57 13.90
N PHE A 7 4.73 8.72 13.20
CA PHE A 7 3.93 8.93 12.00
C PHE A 7 4.26 7.93 10.89
N HIS A 8 5.56 7.69 10.62
CA HIS A 8 5.96 6.69 9.64
C HIS A 8 5.36 5.31 9.95
N LEU A 9 5.43 4.86 11.21
CA LEU A 9 4.86 3.58 11.63
C LEU A 9 3.33 3.55 11.53
N ILE A 10 2.64 4.61 11.95
CA ILE A 10 1.17 4.70 11.88
C ILE A 10 0.71 4.59 10.42
N PHE A 11 1.27 5.41 9.53
CA PHE A 11 0.90 5.39 8.11
C PHE A 11 1.29 4.08 7.44
N MET A 12 2.43 3.49 7.83
CA MET A 12 2.84 2.18 7.33
C MET A 12 1.82 1.10 7.72
N VAL A 13 1.36 1.06 8.98
CA VAL A 13 0.34 0.08 9.42
C VAL A 13 -0.97 0.29 8.67
N CYS A 14 -1.43 1.54 8.55
CA CYS A 14 -2.65 1.87 7.79
C CYS A 14 -2.55 1.44 6.32
N TRP A 15 -1.40 1.68 5.68
CA TRP A 15 -1.15 1.26 4.30
C TRP A 15 -1.13 -0.27 4.17
N PHE A 16 -0.41 -0.96 5.06
CA PHE A 16 -0.30 -2.43 5.06
C PHE A 16 -1.65 -3.11 5.26
N ALA A 17 -2.47 -2.62 6.19
CA ALA A 17 -3.80 -3.17 6.43
C ALA A 17 -4.66 -3.13 5.15
N GLY A 18 -4.59 -2.02 4.41
CA GLY A 18 -5.26 -1.90 3.12
C GLY A 18 -4.69 -2.81 2.03
N LEU A 19 -3.36 -2.89 1.95
CA LEU A 19 -2.63 -3.68 0.95
C LEU A 19 -2.93 -5.18 1.05
N PHE A 20 -3.08 -5.72 2.26
CA PHE A 20 -3.43 -7.13 2.47
C PHE A 20 -4.94 -7.40 2.37
N TYR A 21 -5.79 -6.39 2.57
CA TYR A 21 -7.24 -6.56 2.50
C TYR A 21 -7.77 -6.50 1.06
N LEU A 22 -7.16 -5.69 0.19
CA LEU A 22 -7.59 -5.54 -1.22
C LEU A 22 -7.58 -6.85 -2.05
N PRO A 23 -6.50 -7.68 -2.00
CA PRO A 23 -6.42 -8.93 -2.77
C PRO A 23 -7.52 -9.91 -2.37
N ARG A 24 -7.86 -9.93 -1.07
CA ARG A 24 -8.94 -10.77 -0.54
C ARG A 24 -10.29 -10.39 -1.16
N ILE A 25 -10.58 -9.10 -1.31
CA ILE A 25 -11.80 -8.63 -1.99
C ILE A 25 -11.81 -9.07 -3.47
N LEU A 26 -10.67 -8.95 -4.16
CA LEU A 26 -10.54 -9.35 -5.57
C LEU A 26 -10.71 -10.86 -5.77
N VAL A 27 -10.20 -11.69 -4.87
CA VAL A 27 -10.41 -13.14 -4.90
C VAL A 27 -11.89 -13.48 -4.72
N TYR A 28 -12.58 -12.83 -3.77
CA TYR A 28 -14.04 -13.04 -3.63
C TYR A 28 -14.82 -12.52 -4.82
N PHE A 29 -14.39 -11.45 -5.48
CA PHE A 29 -15.00 -10.97 -6.73
C PHE A 29 -14.88 -12.01 -7.83
N ALA A 30 -13.69 -12.60 -8.03
CA ALA A 30 -13.46 -13.62 -9.04
C ALA A 30 -14.19 -14.94 -8.75
N ALA A 31 -14.39 -15.28 -7.47
CA ALA A 31 -15.09 -16.50 -7.06
C ALA A 31 -16.62 -16.36 -7.02
N SER A 32 -17.16 -15.14 -7.05
CA SER A 32 -18.61 -14.91 -6.90
C SER A 32 -19.35 -15.06 -8.25
N PRO A 33 -20.31 -15.97 -8.36
CA PRO A 33 -21.08 -16.17 -9.61
C PRO A 33 -22.19 -15.12 -9.80
N ASP A 34 -22.56 -14.40 -8.74
CA ASP A 34 -23.63 -13.39 -8.77
C ASP A 34 -23.11 -12.01 -9.18
N ALA A 35 -23.76 -11.43 -10.19
CA ALA A 35 -23.38 -10.14 -10.77
C ALA A 35 -23.59 -8.97 -9.79
N ALA A 36 -24.63 -9.02 -8.95
CA ALA A 36 -24.90 -7.96 -7.98
C ALA A 36 -23.82 -7.92 -6.88
N THR A 37 -23.42 -9.09 -6.38
CA THR A 37 -22.34 -9.24 -5.41
C THR A 37 -21.00 -8.78 -5.99
N ARG A 38 -20.69 -9.15 -7.25
CA ARG A 38 -19.51 -8.66 -7.96
C ARG A 38 -19.47 -7.13 -8.05
N ALA A 39 -20.58 -6.49 -8.45
CA ALA A 39 -20.64 -5.04 -8.53
C ALA A 39 -20.38 -4.35 -7.19
N GLN A 40 -20.91 -4.89 -6.08
CA GLN A 40 -20.64 -4.37 -4.74
C GLN A 40 -19.17 -4.53 -4.35
N LEU A 41 -18.58 -5.70 -4.58
CA LEU A 41 -17.17 -5.97 -4.27
C LEU A 41 -16.23 -5.08 -5.10
N ALA A 42 -16.54 -4.81 -6.36
CA ALA A 42 -15.79 -3.90 -7.22
C ALA A 42 -15.77 -2.47 -6.65
N VAL A 43 -16.93 -1.97 -6.19
CA VAL A 43 -17.04 -0.65 -5.53
C VAL A 43 -16.28 -0.62 -4.20
N MET A 44 -16.37 -1.68 -3.40
CA MET A 44 -15.63 -1.79 -2.13
C MET A 44 -14.11 -1.76 -2.37
N ALA A 45 -13.63 -2.52 -3.36
CA ALA A 45 -12.22 -2.54 -3.73
C ALA A 45 -11.74 -1.15 -4.20
N ARG A 46 -12.55 -0.46 -5.02
CA ARG A 46 -12.24 0.90 -5.50
C ARG A 46 -12.14 1.91 -4.36
N LYS A 47 -13.11 1.90 -3.44
CA LYS A 47 -13.13 2.80 -2.27
C LYS A 47 -11.93 2.53 -1.36
N LEU A 48 -11.64 1.26 -1.08
CA LEU A 48 -10.50 0.88 -0.26
C LEU A 48 -9.18 1.29 -0.90
N TYR A 49 -8.98 1.00 -2.19
CA TYR A 49 -7.76 1.38 -2.90
C TYR A 49 -7.51 2.89 -2.79
N ARG A 50 -8.52 3.70 -3.11
CA ARG A 50 -8.43 5.16 -3.05
C ARG A 50 -8.17 5.70 -1.64
N PHE A 51 -8.68 5.04 -0.60
CA PHE A 51 -8.43 5.39 0.79
C PHE A 51 -7.01 5.05 1.24
N VAL A 52 -6.44 3.97 0.70
CA VAL A 52 -5.14 3.41 1.11
C VAL A 52 -3.96 4.07 0.37
N THR A 53 -4.15 4.49 -0.89
CA THR A 53 -3.12 5.18 -1.69
C THR A 53 -2.49 6.41 -1.02
N PRO A 54 -3.21 7.34 -0.36
CA PRO A 54 -2.56 8.47 0.31
C PRO A 54 -1.66 8.03 1.48
N PHE A 55 -2.01 6.95 2.19
CA PHE A 55 -1.18 6.44 3.28
C PHE A 55 0.14 5.83 2.79
N MET A 56 0.16 5.22 1.61
CA MET A 56 1.40 4.81 0.95
C MET A 56 2.33 6.02 0.76
N VAL A 57 1.80 7.11 0.18
CA VAL A 57 2.57 8.33 -0.11
C VAL A 57 3.12 8.93 1.18
N LEU A 58 2.29 9.03 2.23
CA LEU A 58 2.72 9.53 3.54
C LEU A 58 3.80 8.63 4.14
N THR A 59 3.65 7.31 4.09
CA THR A 59 4.64 6.35 4.61
C THR A 59 6.01 6.55 3.96
N VAL A 60 6.02 6.67 2.62
CA VAL A 60 7.26 6.90 1.85
C VAL A 60 7.85 8.28 2.17
N ALA A 61 7.02 9.33 2.23
CA ALA A 61 7.47 10.69 2.54
C ALA A 61 8.11 10.76 3.93
N PHE A 62 7.49 10.19 4.97
CA PHE A 62 8.08 10.14 6.31
C PHE A 62 9.30 9.23 6.38
N GLY A 63 9.34 8.15 5.59
CA GLY A 63 10.52 7.28 5.47
C GLY A 63 11.72 8.02 4.87
N LEU A 64 11.51 8.80 3.81
CA LEU A 64 12.53 9.65 3.19
C LEU A 64 12.96 10.78 4.14
N ALA A 65 12.03 11.41 4.84
CA ALA A 65 12.34 12.42 5.86
C ALA A 65 13.23 11.85 6.98
N LEU A 66 12.99 10.61 7.41
CA LEU A 66 13.82 9.90 8.38
C LEU A 66 15.25 9.68 7.88
N ILE A 67 15.43 9.28 6.62
CA ILE A 67 16.75 9.12 5.99
C ILE A 67 17.49 10.46 5.93
N GLY A 68 16.77 11.54 5.61
CA GLY A 68 17.31 12.91 5.56
C GLY A 68 17.85 13.43 6.89
N THR A 69 17.40 12.90 8.03
CA THR A 69 17.91 13.32 9.35
C THR A 69 19.36 12.91 9.62
N ASN A 70 19.83 11.81 9.01
CA ASN A 70 21.23 11.37 9.14
C ASN A 70 21.68 10.56 7.91
N PRO A 71 21.92 11.22 6.76
CA PRO A 71 22.15 10.54 5.50
C PRO A 71 23.38 9.63 5.52
N GLY A 72 24.47 10.08 6.16
CA GLY A 72 25.74 9.34 6.20
C GLY A 72 25.64 8.01 6.94
N TYR A 73 24.90 7.96 8.04
CA TYR A 73 24.69 6.71 8.79
C TYR A 73 23.76 5.74 8.04
N TYR A 74 22.65 6.25 7.49
CA TYR A 74 21.63 5.41 6.87
C TYR A 74 22.10 4.86 5.52
N LEU A 75 22.74 5.66 4.66
CA LEU A 75 23.20 5.23 3.34
C LEU A 75 24.36 4.21 3.40
N ALA A 76 25.16 4.26 4.46
CA ALA A 76 26.22 3.29 4.73
C ALA A 76 25.67 1.92 5.20
N SER A 77 24.40 1.86 5.63
CA SER A 77 23.81 0.63 6.14
C SER A 77 23.21 -0.22 5.01
N ALA A 78 23.78 -1.39 4.76
CA ALA A 78 23.22 -2.37 3.81
C ALA A 78 21.76 -2.75 4.13
N TRP A 79 21.37 -2.68 5.41
CA TRP A 79 20.01 -2.94 5.87
C TRP A 79 18.99 -1.91 5.35
N LEU A 80 19.39 -0.65 5.17
CA LEU A 80 18.52 0.36 4.59
C LEU A 80 18.18 0.00 3.14
N TRP A 81 19.18 -0.40 2.36
CA TRP A 81 19.00 -0.79 0.96
C TRP A 81 18.06 -1.99 0.82
N LEU A 82 18.22 -3.01 1.67
CA LEU A 82 17.32 -4.16 1.70
C LEU A 82 15.88 -3.75 2.05
N LYS A 83 15.71 -2.86 3.03
CA LYS A 83 14.39 -2.30 3.39
C LYS A 83 13.77 -1.51 2.24
N LEU A 84 14.54 -0.66 1.57
CA LEU A 84 14.06 0.12 0.43
C LEU A 84 13.64 -0.78 -0.73
N ALA A 85 14.40 -1.84 -1.02
CA ALA A 85 14.01 -2.85 -2.00
C ALA A 85 12.66 -3.50 -1.65
N GLY A 86 12.45 -3.82 -0.36
CA GLY A 86 11.16 -4.32 0.13
C GLY A 86 10.01 -3.32 -0.05
N VAL A 87 10.23 -2.04 0.25
CA VAL A 87 9.23 -0.98 0.04
C VAL A 87 8.88 -0.84 -1.44
N VAL A 88 9.88 -0.86 -2.34
CA VAL A 88 9.64 -0.82 -3.79
C VAL A 88 8.81 -2.03 -4.24
N CYS A 89 9.13 -3.22 -3.76
CA CYS A 89 8.34 -4.43 -4.05
C CYS A 89 6.87 -4.27 -3.62
N LEU A 90 6.62 -3.72 -2.43
CA LEU A 90 5.25 -3.47 -1.94
C LEU A 90 4.52 -2.37 -2.72
N ILE A 91 5.23 -1.34 -3.19
CA ILE A 91 4.65 -0.32 -4.07
C ILE A 91 4.24 -0.95 -5.40
N LEU A 92 5.11 -1.77 -6.01
CA LEU A 92 4.78 -2.50 -7.24
C LEU A 92 3.55 -3.39 -7.03
N TYR A 93 3.47 -4.09 -5.90
CA TYR A 93 2.31 -4.87 -5.52
C TYR A 93 1.04 -4.02 -5.36
N HIS A 94 1.13 -2.85 -4.72
CA HIS A 94 0.02 -1.91 -4.60
C HIS A 94 -0.48 -1.45 -5.98
N LEU A 95 0.42 -1.12 -6.90
CA LEU A 95 0.09 -0.70 -8.26
C LEU A 95 -0.57 -1.85 -9.06
N GLN A 96 -0.07 -3.07 -8.92
CA GLN A 96 -0.65 -4.25 -9.55
C GLN A 96 -2.08 -4.50 -9.05
N CYS A 97 -2.29 -4.39 -7.73
CA CYS A 97 -3.60 -4.39 -7.09
C CYS A 97 -4.52 -3.29 -7.67
N GLY A 98 -3.99 -2.09 -7.91
CA GLY A 98 -4.72 -1.00 -8.56
C GLY A 98 -5.16 -1.32 -9.99
N ARG A 99 -4.35 -2.08 -10.75
CA ARG A 99 -4.74 -2.55 -12.09
C ARG A 99 -5.93 -3.50 -12.03
N TYR A 100 -5.88 -4.50 -11.14
CA TYR A 100 -7.00 -5.44 -10.96
C TYR A 100 -8.27 -4.76 -10.48
N VAL A 101 -8.17 -3.76 -9.59
CA VAL A 101 -9.33 -2.96 -9.18
C VAL A 101 -9.91 -2.21 -10.37
N ARG A 102 -9.08 -1.66 -11.26
CA ARG A 102 -9.56 -0.98 -12.46
C ARG A 102 -10.24 -1.93 -13.43
N GLU A 103 -9.69 -3.13 -13.64
CA GLU A 103 -10.27 -4.18 -14.47
C GLU A 103 -11.63 -4.65 -13.91
N ALA A 104 -11.70 -4.97 -12.62
CA ALA A 104 -12.94 -5.41 -11.95
C ALA A 104 -14.07 -4.36 -11.94
N ASN A 105 -13.74 -3.09 -12.21
CA ASN A 105 -14.68 -1.97 -12.28
C ASN A 105 -15.01 -1.53 -13.71
N ALA A 106 -14.35 -2.13 -14.71
CA ALA A 106 -14.61 -1.93 -16.14
C ALA A 106 -15.53 -3.04 -16.70
N ASP A 107 -15.55 -4.21 -16.06
CA ASP A 107 -16.60 -5.24 -16.19
C ASP A 107 -17.96 -4.76 -15.64
#